data_AF-A0A6P9ALY5-F1
#
_entry.id   AF-A0A6P9ALY5-F1
#
_cell.length_a   1.000
_cell.length_b   1.000
_cell.length_c   1.000
_cell.angle_alpha   90.00
_cell.angle_beta   90.00
_cell.angle_gamma   90.00
#
_symmetry.space_group_name_H-M   'P 1'
#
loop_
_entity.id
_entity.type
_entity.pdbx_description
1 polymer ?
#
loop_
_entity_poly.entity_id
_entity_poly.type
_entity_poly.pdbx_seq_one_letter_code
_entity_poly.pdbx_strand_id
1 'polypeptide(L)'
;MLALSGCCSWAAAALLLLFGAHAFPIGDSSGEEEFGEDPSSRTSAAGVQLNVPTELALWLQGTAATWNQELCKEQNACKGTMEIMAQNNLNLPKIIKEDGCYQPGFQKESCLRKLSSGLYAFRTFLEYIEETTQRSVSVSIGAQNLAETLKSMMNNPETVSMPSPDTQKTLAAKLREQRAWNMIVIKHFILQDFTLFMETTSRVIRLL
;
A
#
# COMPACT_ATOMS: atom_id res chain seq x y z
N MET A 1 -3.16 -30.18 60.10
CA MET A 1 -2.74 -31.58 60.07
C MET A 1 -3.70 -32.33 59.17
N LEU A 2 -3.15 -33.05 58.18
CA LEU A 2 -3.59 -34.29 57.49
C LEU A 2 -5.10 -34.61 57.44
N ALA A 3 -5.71 -35.18 56.39
CA ALA A 3 -5.41 -35.57 55.01
C ALA A 3 -6.69 -36.32 54.55
N LEU A 4 -6.86 -36.51 53.23
CA LEU A 4 -7.56 -37.62 52.50
C LEU A 4 -8.28 -37.01 51.29
N SER A 5 -7.77 -37.17 50.07
CA SER A 5 -7.71 -38.41 49.26
C SER A 5 -8.94 -38.53 48.35
N GLY A 6 -8.67 -38.57 47.05
CA GLY A 6 -9.66 -38.76 45.99
C GLY A 6 -8.99 -38.82 44.62
N CYS A 7 -8.08 -39.78 44.42
CA CYS A 7 -7.56 -40.19 43.12
C CYS A 7 -8.65 -40.86 42.27
N CYS A 8 -8.59 -40.70 40.93
CA CYS A 8 -8.60 -41.80 39.94
C CYS A 8 -8.53 -41.28 38.49
N SER A 9 -7.32 -41.25 37.92
CA SER A 9 -6.87 -42.05 36.75
C SER A 9 -7.84 -43.13 36.24
N TRP A 10 -8.02 -43.51 34.97
CA TRP A 10 -7.34 -43.38 33.66
C TRP A 10 -8.35 -43.75 32.55
N ALA A 11 -8.06 -43.45 31.27
CA ALA A 11 -7.89 -44.48 30.22
C ALA A 11 -7.78 -43.87 28.81
N ALA A 12 -6.78 -44.34 28.08
CA ALA A 12 -6.50 -44.05 26.67
C ALA A 12 -7.47 -44.79 25.74
N ALA A 13 -7.69 -44.23 24.54
CA ALA A 13 -8.27 -44.97 23.41
C ALA A 13 -7.38 -44.78 22.17
N ALA A 14 -6.99 -45.91 21.59
CA ALA A 14 -6.03 -46.07 20.52
C ALA A 14 -6.61 -45.71 19.13
N LEU A 15 -5.78 -45.08 18.29
CA LEU A 15 -5.98 -44.91 16.85
C LEU A 15 -5.54 -46.19 16.11
N LEU A 16 -6.40 -46.71 15.23
CA LEU A 16 -6.15 -47.64 14.11
C LEU A 16 -7.51 -47.72 13.36
N LEU A 17 -7.70 -47.57 12.04
CA LEU A 17 -6.98 -47.75 10.78
C LEU A 17 -7.62 -46.77 9.75
N LEU A 18 -7.06 -46.47 8.58
CA LEU A 18 -7.32 -47.25 7.36
C LEU A 18 -6.69 -46.60 6.10
N PHE A 19 -6.14 -47.46 5.23
CA PHE A 19 -5.91 -47.38 3.76
C PHE A 19 -5.04 -46.24 3.21
N GLY A 20 -4.14 -46.44 2.24
CA GLY A 20 -3.83 -47.57 1.38
C GLY A 20 -2.78 -47.08 0.38
N ALA A 21 -1.81 -47.93 0.05
CA ALA A 21 -0.77 -47.62 -0.91
C ALA A 21 -1.34 -47.56 -2.34
N HIS A 22 -1.08 -46.46 -3.05
CA HIS A 22 -1.15 -46.42 -4.50
C HIS A 22 0.24 -46.15 -5.07
N ALA A 23 0.91 -47.23 -5.45
CA ALA A 23 1.88 -47.19 -6.52
C ALA A 23 1.10 -47.11 -7.83
N PHE A 24 1.42 -46.13 -8.68
CA PHE A 24 1.23 -46.26 -10.12
C PHE A 24 2.48 -45.76 -10.85
N PRO A 25 2.88 -46.44 -11.94
CA PRO A 25 4.18 -46.29 -12.57
C PRO A 25 4.13 -45.25 -13.72
N ILE A 26 5.17 -45.28 -14.56
CA ILE A 26 5.35 -44.60 -15.87
C ILE A 26 6.21 -43.33 -15.73
N GLY A 27 7.34 -43.19 -16.42
CA GLY A 27 8.02 -44.06 -17.38
C GLY A 27 9.31 -43.35 -17.82
N ASP A 28 10.39 -44.11 -17.96
CA ASP A 28 11.56 -43.67 -18.71
C ASP A 28 11.16 -43.57 -20.20
N SER A 29 11.41 -42.42 -20.81
CA SER A 29 11.52 -42.30 -22.26
C SER A 29 12.49 -41.17 -22.58
N SER A 30 13.76 -41.57 -22.73
CA SER A 30 14.75 -40.83 -23.50
C SER A 30 14.27 -40.71 -24.95
N GLY A 31 14.22 -39.50 -25.46
CA GLY A 31 13.86 -39.20 -26.84
C GLY A 31 14.39 -37.83 -27.22
N GLU A 32 15.65 -37.81 -27.61
CA GLU A 32 16.26 -36.75 -28.38
C GLU A 32 15.77 -36.87 -29.83
N GLU A 33 14.89 -35.95 -30.26
CA GLU A 33 14.68 -35.68 -31.68
C GLU A 33 14.54 -34.17 -31.92
N GLU A 34 15.50 -33.68 -32.69
CA GLU A 34 15.62 -32.40 -33.34
C GLU A 34 14.45 -32.17 -34.31
N PHE A 35 13.74 -31.06 -34.20
CA PHE A 35 12.83 -30.61 -35.26
C PHE A 35 12.91 -29.09 -35.46
N GLY A 36 13.05 -28.73 -36.73
CA GLY A 36 13.41 -27.42 -37.23
C GLY A 36 12.36 -26.31 -37.09
N GLU A 37 12.81 -25.14 -37.54
CA GLU A 37 12.24 -23.80 -37.40
C GLU A 37 10.86 -23.60 -38.08
N ASP A 38 9.95 -22.90 -37.41
CA ASP A 38 9.11 -21.84 -38.01
C ASP A 38 8.61 -20.88 -36.90
N PRO A 39 8.88 -19.56 -36.96
CA PRO A 39 8.59 -18.63 -35.88
C PRO A 39 7.25 -17.94 -36.13
N SER A 40 6.17 -18.47 -35.56
CA SER A 40 4.96 -17.67 -35.39
C SER A 40 4.11 -18.20 -34.25
N SER A 41 3.42 -17.28 -33.58
CA SER A 41 2.55 -17.51 -32.42
C SER A 41 3.23 -17.96 -31.12
N ARG A 42 4.20 -17.18 -30.63
CA ARG A 42 4.23 -16.88 -29.19
C ARG A 42 3.46 -15.59 -28.99
N THR A 43 2.20 -15.73 -28.57
CA THR A 43 1.46 -14.68 -27.87
C THR A 43 2.34 -14.28 -26.69
N SER A 44 3.11 -13.21 -26.84
CA SER A 44 3.76 -12.60 -25.70
C SER A 44 2.62 -12.14 -24.80
N ALA A 45 2.54 -12.70 -23.60
CA ALA A 45 1.98 -11.94 -22.49
C ALA A 45 2.72 -10.61 -22.54
N ALA A 46 2.01 -9.54 -22.93
CA ALA A 46 2.60 -8.23 -23.11
C ALA A 46 3.31 -7.88 -21.81
N GLY A 47 4.65 -8.00 -21.81
CA GLY A 47 5.48 -7.55 -20.71
C GLY A 47 5.23 -6.06 -20.63
N VAL A 48 4.43 -5.65 -19.63
CA VAL A 48 4.21 -4.25 -19.35
C VAL A 48 5.57 -3.71 -18.92
N GLN A 49 6.31 -3.11 -19.85
CA GLN A 49 7.51 -2.33 -19.55
C GLN A 49 7.07 -1.17 -18.67
N LEU A 50 7.28 -1.29 -17.36
CA LEU A 50 6.99 -0.21 -16.43
C LEU A 50 8.06 0.87 -16.61
N ASN A 51 7.63 2.12 -16.78
CA ASN A 51 8.55 3.24 -16.72
C ASN A 51 8.89 3.56 -15.25
N VAL A 52 10.02 4.22 -15.03
CA VAL A 52 10.54 4.58 -13.69
C VAL A 52 9.49 5.28 -12.80
N PRO A 53 8.66 6.23 -13.31
CA PRO A 53 7.60 6.85 -12.50
C PRO A 53 6.53 5.85 -12.05
N THR A 54 6.20 4.85 -12.87
CA THR A 54 5.23 3.81 -12.50
C THR A 54 5.80 2.89 -11.42
N GLU A 55 7.07 2.51 -11.53
CA GLU A 55 7.75 1.69 -10.51
C GLU A 55 7.79 2.41 -9.16
N LEU A 56 8.15 3.70 -9.15
CA LEU A 56 8.14 4.52 -7.94
C LEU A 56 6.73 4.61 -7.35
N ALA A 57 5.70 4.83 -8.18
CA ALA A 57 4.32 4.90 -7.70
C ALA A 57 3.85 3.59 -7.07
N LEU A 58 4.18 2.44 -7.68
CA LEU A 58 3.84 1.13 -7.13
C LEU A 58 4.61 0.83 -5.85
N TRP A 59 5.89 1.20 -5.80
CA TRP A 59 6.71 1.05 -4.61
C TRP A 59 6.17 1.87 -3.43
N LEU A 60 5.77 3.13 -3.67
CA LEU A 60 5.13 3.99 -2.66
C LEU A 60 3.82 3.38 -2.17
N GLN A 61 2.96 2.94 -3.09
CA GLN A 61 1.69 2.29 -2.76
C GLN A 61 1.90 1.04 -1.89
N GLY A 62 2.78 0.14 -2.32
CA GLY A 62 3.05 -1.13 -1.67
C GLY A 62 3.70 -0.95 -0.30
N THR A 63 4.62 0.01 -0.17
CA THR A 63 5.27 0.34 1.11
C THR A 63 4.25 0.87 2.12
N ALA A 64 3.40 1.81 1.71
CA ALA A 64 2.36 2.34 2.58
C ALA A 64 1.33 1.29 3.00
N ALA A 65 0.90 0.43 2.06
CA ALA A 65 -0.01 -0.68 2.35
C ALA A 65 0.60 -1.66 3.35
N THR A 66 1.89 -1.96 3.20
CA THR A 66 2.64 -2.84 4.12
C THR A 66 2.71 -2.24 5.52
N TRP A 67 3.11 -0.98 5.65
CA TRP A 67 3.15 -0.29 6.95
C TRP A 67 1.77 -0.24 7.61
N ASN A 68 0.71 -0.06 6.80
CA ASN A 68 -0.65 -0.05 7.33
C ASN A 68 -1.06 -1.43 7.85
N GLN A 69 -0.71 -2.49 7.13
CA GLN A 69 -0.98 -3.86 7.53
C GLN A 69 -0.24 -4.24 8.83
N GLU A 70 1.00 -3.78 8.99
CA GLU A 70 1.75 -3.94 10.25
C GLU A 70 1.03 -3.26 11.41
N LEU A 71 0.59 -2.00 11.26
CA LEU A 71 -0.22 -1.31 12.27
C LEU A 71 -1.52 -2.04 12.59
N CYS A 72 -2.22 -2.57 11.57
CA CYS A 72 -3.43 -3.36 11.78
C CYS A 72 -3.16 -4.59 12.64
N LYS A 73 -2.08 -5.33 12.35
CA LYS A 73 -1.75 -6.61 13.00
C LYS A 73 -1.23 -6.42 14.42
N GLU A 74 -0.27 -5.51 14.58
CA GLU A 74 0.46 -5.35 15.84
C GLU A 74 -0.31 -4.50 16.85
N GLN A 75 -1.10 -3.54 16.36
CA GLN A 75 -1.71 -2.51 17.20
C GLN A 75 -3.23 -2.50 17.10
N ASN A 76 -3.85 -3.47 16.41
CA ASN A 76 -5.30 -3.57 16.19
C ASN A 76 -5.93 -2.27 15.65
N ALA A 77 -5.14 -1.43 14.96
CA ALA A 77 -5.56 -0.10 14.51
C ALA A 77 -6.83 -0.13 13.65
N CYS A 78 -7.01 -1.23 12.92
CA CYS A 78 -8.04 -1.42 11.90
C CYS A 78 -9.34 -2.01 12.47
N LYS A 79 -9.39 -2.24 13.80
CA LYS A 79 -10.61 -2.67 14.53
C LYS A 79 -11.32 -1.50 15.21
N GLY A 80 -10.76 -0.28 15.17
CA GLY A 80 -11.33 0.91 15.82
C GLY A 80 -12.53 1.49 15.08
N THR A 81 -13.56 1.90 15.83
CA THR A 81 -14.78 2.52 15.31
C THR A 81 -14.55 3.95 14.81
N MET A 82 -15.37 4.37 13.83
CA MET A 82 -15.32 5.67 13.14
C MET A 82 -15.50 6.91 14.03
N GLU A 83 -15.77 6.75 15.33
CA GLU A 83 -15.91 7.86 16.30
C GLU A 83 -14.63 8.69 16.46
N ILE A 84 -13.45 8.10 16.22
CA ILE A 84 -12.15 8.81 16.31
C ILE A 84 -11.85 9.62 15.04
N MET A 85 -12.45 9.28 13.90
CA MET A 85 -12.36 10.07 12.66
C MET A 85 -13.07 11.41 12.80
N ALA A 86 -14.23 11.44 13.46
CA ALA A 86 -15.03 12.65 13.63
C ALA A 86 -14.31 13.73 14.47
N GLN A 87 -13.34 13.34 15.30
CA GLN A 87 -12.58 14.26 16.14
C GLN A 87 -11.31 14.81 15.46
N ASN A 88 -10.85 14.19 14.37
CA ASN A 88 -9.61 14.56 13.70
C ASN A 88 -9.87 15.08 12.28
N ASN A 89 -10.04 16.40 12.17
CA ASN A 89 -10.05 17.16 10.91
C ASN A 89 -8.68 17.12 10.22
N LEU A 90 -8.21 15.94 9.82
CA LEU A 90 -7.06 15.79 8.93
C LEU A 90 -7.56 16.01 7.51
N ASN A 91 -7.19 17.15 6.93
CA ASN A 91 -7.51 17.47 5.54
C ASN A 91 -6.57 16.68 4.60
N LEU A 92 -6.71 15.36 4.58
CA LEU A 92 -5.92 14.47 3.73
C LEU A 92 -6.26 14.72 2.25
N PRO A 93 -5.26 14.72 1.35
CA PRO A 93 -5.52 14.87 -0.07
C PRO A 93 -6.38 13.73 -0.61
N LYS A 94 -7.47 14.08 -1.30
CA LYS A 94 -8.40 13.13 -1.93
C LYS A 94 -8.62 13.50 -3.37
N ILE A 95 -8.70 12.49 -4.24
CA ILE A 95 -9.01 12.67 -5.66
C ILE A 95 -10.52 12.49 -5.81
N ILE A 96 -11.18 13.52 -6.36
CA ILE A 96 -12.61 13.53 -6.63
C ILE A 96 -12.85 13.50 -8.14
N LYS A 97 -14.10 13.32 -8.56
CA LYS A 97 -14.45 13.18 -9.98
C LYS A 97 -14.05 14.43 -10.78
N GLU A 98 -14.23 15.60 -10.17
CA GLU A 98 -13.98 16.91 -10.74
C GLU A 98 -12.49 17.15 -11.03
N ASP A 99 -11.60 16.41 -10.36
CA ASP A 99 -10.15 16.49 -10.63
C ASP A 99 -9.79 15.89 -12.00
N GLY A 100 -10.69 15.11 -12.63
CA GLY A 100 -10.50 14.60 -13.99
C GLY A 100 -9.56 13.39 -14.10
N CYS A 101 -9.34 12.64 -13.02
CA CYS A 101 -8.47 11.46 -13.01
C CYS A 101 -9.18 10.13 -13.37
N TYR A 102 -10.48 10.17 -13.66
CA TYR A 102 -11.31 8.99 -13.94
C TYR A 102 -11.84 9.01 -15.37
N GLN A 103 -12.08 7.81 -15.91
CA GLN A 103 -12.76 7.62 -17.19
C GLN A 103 -14.26 7.36 -16.96
N PRO A 104 -15.15 7.77 -17.89
CA PRO A 104 -14.89 8.70 -18.99
C PRO A 104 -14.69 10.14 -18.47
N GLY A 105 -13.99 10.97 -19.25
CA GLY A 105 -13.76 12.38 -18.88
C GLY A 105 -12.40 12.66 -18.24
N PHE A 106 -11.38 11.84 -18.57
CA PHE A 106 -10.01 12.09 -18.16
C PHE A 106 -9.50 13.44 -18.69
N GLN A 107 -8.99 14.27 -17.80
CA GLN A 107 -8.41 15.58 -18.11
C GLN A 107 -6.98 15.61 -17.60
N LYS A 108 -6.02 15.32 -18.50
CA LYS A 108 -4.59 15.18 -18.18
C LYS A 108 -4.07 16.31 -17.29
N GLU A 109 -4.30 17.55 -17.68
CA GLU A 109 -3.74 18.72 -16.98
C GLU A 109 -4.31 18.88 -15.55
N SER A 110 -5.64 18.82 -15.41
CA SER A 110 -6.31 18.91 -14.11
C SER A 110 -5.89 17.75 -13.19
N CYS A 111 -5.84 16.54 -13.75
CA CYS A 111 -5.48 15.36 -12.98
C CYS A 111 -4.02 15.43 -12.51
N LEU A 112 -3.07 15.73 -13.40
CA LEU A 112 -1.65 15.86 -13.03
C LEU A 112 -1.44 16.95 -11.98
N ARG A 113 -2.13 18.10 -12.11
CA ARG A 113 -2.12 19.17 -11.10
C ARG A 113 -2.58 18.63 -9.75
N LYS A 114 -3.68 17.89 -9.72
CA LYS A 114 -4.23 17.32 -8.49
C LYS A 114 -3.27 16.31 -7.86
N LEU A 115 -2.74 15.39 -8.67
CA LEU A 115 -1.84 14.35 -8.20
C LEU A 115 -0.56 14.95 -7.61
N SER A 116 0.08 15.87 -8.34
CA SER A 116 1.29 16.56 -7.88
C SER A 116 1.05 17.36 -6.60
N SER A 117 0.00 18.20 -6.58
CA SER A 117 -0.33 19.01 -5.38
C SER A 117 -0.65 18.13 -4.17
N GLY A 118 -1.36 17.01 -4.39
CA GLY A 118 -1.68 16.05 -3.35
C GLY A 118 -0.44 15.35 -2.78
N LEU A 119 0.50 14.95 -3.62
CA LEU A 119 1.76 14.33 -3.16
C LEU A 119 2.62 15.31 -2.34
N TYR A 120 2.70 16.58 -2.74
CA TYR A 120 3.35 17.61 -1.91
C TYR A 120 2.65 17.78 -0.56
N ALA A 121 1.32 17.72 -0.53
CA ALA A 121 0.56 17.80 0.71
C ALA A 121 0.73 16.56 1.61
N PHE A 122 0.89 15.37 1.03
CA PHE A 122 1.15 14.14 1.80
C PHE A 122 2.49 14.14 2.52
N ARG A 123 3.48 14.91 2.05
CA ARG A 123 4.85 14.89 2.57
C ARG A 123 4.91 15.00 4.10
N THR A 124 4.28 16.02 4.70
CA THR A 124 4.30 16.23 6.15
C THR A 124 3.66 15.07 6.93
N PHE A 125 2.62 14.45 6.37
CA PHE A 125 1.98 13.28 6.99
C PHE A 125 2.90 12.04 6.95
N LEU A 126 3.62 11.85 5.85
CA LEU A 126 4.55 10.74 5.67
C LEU A 126 5.80 10.91 6.55
N GLU A 127 6.37 12.12 6.62
CA GLU A 127 7.47 12.45 7.53
C GLU A 127 7.10 12.14 8.98
N TYR A 128 5.87 12.50 9.40
CA TYR A 128 5.37 12.15 10.73
C TYR A 128 5.37 10.63 10.99
N ILE A 129 4.96 9.82 10.02
CA ILE A 129 4.96 8.36 10.17
C ILE A 129 6.38 7.84 10.26
N GLU A 130 7.26 8.28 9.36
CA GLU A 130 8.66 7.86 9.29
C GLU A 130 9.39 8.13 10.62
N GLU A 131 9.28 9.35 11.13
CA GLU A 131 9.89 9.75 12.40
C GLU A 131 9.35 8.94 13.57
N THR A 132 8.02 8.82 13.68
CA THR A 132 7.39 8.22 14.86
C THR A 132 7.30 6.70 14.82
N THR A 133 7.73 6.07 13.73
CA THR A 133 7.88 4.61 13.60
C THR A 133 9.31 4.19 13.27
N GLN A 134 10.27 5.13 13.27
CA GLN A 134 11.69 4.90 13.01
C GLN A 134 11.94 4.15 11.68
N ARG A 135 11.19 4.49 10.64
CA ARG A 135 11.37 3.86 9.31
C ARG A 135 12.65 4.40 8.68
N SER A 136 13.51 3.50 8.22
CA SER A 136 14.75 3.84 7.51
C SER A 136 14.50 4.25 6.05
N VAL A 137 13.36 3.85 5.50
CA VAL A 137 12.93 4.15 4.14
C VAL A 137 12.13 5.45 4.13
N SER A 138 12.48 6.36 3.22
CA SER A 138 11.78 7.65 3.07
C SER A 138 10.76 7.62 1.92
N VAL A 139 9.53 7.26 2.26
CA VAL A 139 8.33 7.36 1.41
C VAL A 139 8.00 8.83 1.15
N SER A 140 8.26 9.73 2.10
CA SER A 140 8.05 11.18 1.98
C SER A 140 8.88 11.79 0.86
N ILE A 141 10.17 11.46 0.76
CA ILE A 141 11.05 11.87 -0.33
C ILE A 141 10.62 11.22 -1.66
N GLY A 142 10.27 9.94 -1.65
CA GLY A 142 9.75 9.28 -2.85
C GLY A 142 8.47 9.94 -3.38
N ALA A 143 7.53 10.29 -2.50
CA ALA A 143 6.32 11.02 -2.86
C ALA A 143 6.63 12.41 -3.43
N GLN A 144 7.60 13.14 -2.86
CA GLN A 144 8.05 14.41 -3.39
C GLN A 144 8.65 14.27 -4.81
N ASN A 145 9.54 13.30 -5.02
CA ASN A 145 10.14 13.06 -6.33
C ASN A 145 9.09 12.72 -7.38
N LEU A 146 8.07 11.93 -7.01
CA LEU A 146 6.96 11.64 -7.89
C LEU A 146 6.11 12.90 -8.15
N ALA A 147 5.88 13.75 -7.15
CA ALA A 147 5.18 15.02 -7.33
C ALA A 147 5.88 15.92 -8.36
N GLU A 148 7.21 16.02 -8.28
CA GLU A 148 8.06 16.77 -9.21
C GLU A 148 7.99 16.18 -10.62
N THR A 149 8.04 14.86 -10.73
CA THR A 149 7.89 14.15 -12.00
C THR A 149 6.54 14.45 -12.65
N LEU A 150 5.43 14.30 -11.91
CA LEU A 150 4.08 14.59 -12.42
C LEU A 150 3.91 16.06 -12.80
N LYS A 151 4.50 16.98 -12.02
CA LYS A 151 4.54 18.40 -12.33
C LYS A 151 5.25 18.67 -13.65
N SER A 152 6.38 18.01 -13.92
CA SER A 152 7.12 18.19 -15.19
C SER A 152 6.37 17.65 -16.42
N MET A 153 5.36 16.80 -16.24
CA MET A 153 4.52 16.27 -17.32
C MET A 153 3.37 17.22 -17.71
N MET A 154 3.19 18.33 -16.98
CA MET A 154 2.15 19.32 -17.19
C MET A 154 2.59 20.39 -18.20
N ASN A 155 1.61 20.98 -18.88
CA ASN A 155 1.88 22.15 -19.72
C ASN A 155 2.07 23.43 -18.89
N ASN A 156 1.40 23.54 -17.74
CA ASN A 156 1.40 24.72 -16.86
C ASN A 156 1.83 24.32 -15.42
N PRO A 157 3.10 23.93 -15.21
CA PRO A 157 3.57 23.39 -13.92
C PRO A 157 3.43 24.35 -12.74
N GLU A 158 3.45 25.66 -12.98
CA GLU A 158 3.27 26.72 -11.97
C GLU A 158 1.89 26.72 -11.32
N THR A 159 0.92 26.01 -11.92
CA THR A 159 -0.43 25.86 -11.36
C THR A 159 -0.53 24.82 -10.23
N VAL A 160 0.55 24.07 -9.99
CA VAL A 160 0.64 23.13 -8.86
C VAL A 160 0.73 23.88 -7.54
N SER A 161 -0.13 23.52 -6.60
CA SER A 161 -0.14 24.11 -5.26
C SER A 161 0.76 23.30 -4.32
N MET A 162 1.63 24.00 -3.59
CA MET A 162 2.45 23.43 -2.51
C MET A 162 2.00 24.02 -1.18
N PRO A 163 1.88 23.22 -0.10
CA PRO A 163 1.59 23.75 1.23
C PRO A 163 2.66 24.76 1.66
N SER A 164 2.26 25.89 2.23
CA SER A 164 3.23 26.86 2.76
C SER A 164 4.04 26.28 3.93
N PRO A 165 5.27 26.76 4.18
CA PRO A 165 6.07 26.31 5.33
C PRO A 165 5.32 26.42 6.66
N ASP A 166 4.54 27.49 6.86
CA ASP A 166 3.73 27.68 8.08
C ASP A 166 2.60 26.66 8.20
N THR A 167 1.96 26.30 7.08
CA THR A 167 0.93 25.26 7.04
C THR A 167 1.52 23.91 7.42
N GLN A 168 2.69 23.58 6.85
CA GLN A 168 3.41 22.33 7.14
C GLN A 168 3.81 22.28 8.62
N LYS A 169 4.38 23.36 9.16
CA LYS A 169 4.77 23.46 10.57
C LYS A 169 3.58 23.29 11.52
N THR A 170 2.46 23.94 11.22
CA THR A 170 1.23 23.85 12.01
C THR A 170 0.67 22.44 12.00
N LEU A 171 0.62 21.81 10.82
CA LEU A 171 0.18 20.42 10.69
C LEU A 171 1.10 19.46 11.45
N ALA A 172 2.42 19.62 11.33
CA ALA A 172 3.39 18.77 12.00
C ALA A 172 3.29 18.89 13.53
N ALA A 173 3.05 20.10 14.06
CA ALA A 173 2.79 20.30 15.48
C ALA A 173 1.51 19.58 15.93
N LYS A 174 0.41 19.76 15.19
CA LYS A 174 -0.89 19.11 15.47
C LYS A 174 -0.80 17.58 15.46
N LEU A 175 0.00 17.00 14.55
CA LEU A 175 0.24 15.55 14.50
C LEU A 175 1.06 15.06 15.70
N ARG A 176 2.06 15.82 16.15
CA ARG A 176 2.92 15.48 17.31
C ARG A 176 2.24 15.66 18.66
N GLU A 177 1.19 16.47 18.74
CA GLU A 177 0.34 16.60 19.93
C GLU A 177 -0.49 15.34 20.22
N GLN A 178 -0.70 14.49 19.22
CA GLN A 178 -1.50 13.27 19.34
C GLN A 178 -0.79 12.23 20.20
N ARG A 179 -1.53 11.62 21.13
CA ARG A 179 -0.99 10.65 22.09
C ARG A 179 -1.74 9.33 22.04
N ALA A 180 -1.06 8.28 22.50
CA ALA A 180 -1.62 6.95 22.71
C ALA A 180 -2.40 6.44 21.48
N TRP A 181 -3.64 6.02 21.69
CA TRP A 181 -4.49 5.43 20.66
C TRP A 181 -4.73 6.35 19.46
N ASN A 182 -4.84 7.67 19.67
CA ASN A 182 -5.08 8.62 18.58
C ASN A 182 -3.95 8.62 17.56
N MET A 183 -2.69 8.49 18.01
CA MET A 183 -1.54 8.40 17.10
C MET A 183 -1.65 7.17 16.19
N ILE A 184 -2.04 6.02 16.74
CA ILE A 184 -2.14 4.76 16.01
C ILE A 184 -3.22 4.87 14.92
N VAL A 185 -4.38 5.40 15.30
CA VAL A 185 -5.53 5.60 14.40
C VAL A 185 -5.20 6.61 13.30
N ILE A 186 -4.54 7.72 13.63
CA ILE A 186 -4.13 8.71 12.63
C ILE A 186 -3.16 8.13 11.61
N LYS A 187 -2.16 7.35 12.05
CA LYS A 187 -1.22 6.68 11.14
C LYS A 187 -1.96 5.74 10.20
N HIS A 188 -2.91 4.96 10.71
CA HIS A 188 -3.73 4.07 9.90
C HIS A 188 -4.47 4.83 8.78
N PHE A 189 -5.14 5.93 9.11
CA PHE A 189 -5.88 6.72 8.12
C PHE A 189 -4.97 7.40 7.10
N ILE A 190 -3.84 7.96 7.52
CA ILE A 190 -2.86 8.54 6.59
C ILE A 190 -2.41 7.48 5.58
N LEU A 191 -2.03 6.29 6.06
CA LEU A 191 -1.54 5.22 5.19
C LEU A 191 -2.63 4.68 4.27
N GLN A 192 -3.85 4.52 4.77
CA GLN A 192 -5.00 4.09 3.98
C GLN A 192 -5.31 5.08 2.85
N ASP A 193 -5.47 6.36 3.17
CA ASP A 193 -5.78 7.40 2.18
C ASP A 193 -4.62 7.56 1.18
N PHE A 194 -3.37 7.49 1.65
CA PHE A 194 -2.20 7.54 0.75
C PHE A 194 -2.15 6.33 -0.18
N THR A 195 -2.42 5.11 0.29
CA THR A 195 -2.49 3.92 -0.58
C THR A 195 -3.56 4.10 -1.67
N LEU A 196 -4.76 4.56 -1.34
CA LEU A 196 -5.84 4.81 -2.31
C LEU A 196 -5.47 5.93 -3.31
N PHE A 197 -4.80 6.96 -2.84
CA PHE A 197 -4.29 8.04 -3.69
C PHE A 197 -3.25 7.50 -4.70
N MET A 198 -2.34 6.65 -4.23
CA MET A 198 -1.29 6.04 -5.06
C MET A 198 -1.82 5.00 -6.04
N GLU A 199 -2.89 4.28 -5.72
CA GLU A 199 -3.62 3.43 -6.67
C GLU A 199 -4.10 4.22 -7.89
N THR A 200 -4.76 5.36 -7.62
CA THR A 200 -5.23 6.22 -8.71
C THR A 200 -4.05 6.83 -9.47
N THR A 201 -2.99 7.24 -8.75
CA THR A 201 -1.77 7.80 -9.36
C THR A 201 -1.10 6.82 -10.31
N SER A 202 -0.87 5.58 -9.87
CA SER A 202 -0.24 4.54 -10.70
C SER A 202 -1.10 4.20 -11.93
N ARG A 203 -2.43 4.18 -11.78
CA ARG A 203 -3.35 3.99 -12.91
C ARG A 203 -3.23 5.14 -13.92
N VAL A 204 -3.16 6.39 -13.46
CA VAL A 204 -3.01 7.55 -14.34
C VAL A 204 -1.68 7.54 -15.07
N ILE A 205 -0.56 7.26 -14.37
CA ILE A 205 0.77 7.21 -15.00
C ILE A 205 0.82 6.16 -16.12
N ARG A 206 0.18 5.00 -15.94
CA ARG A 206 0.10 3.95 -16.97
C ARG A 206 -0.73 4.35 -18.20
N LEU A 207 -1.59 5.35 -18.08
CA LEU A 207 -2.42 5.86 -19.18
C LEU A 207 -1.74 6.98 -19.97
N LEU A 208 -0.63 7.53 -19.46
CA LEU A 208 0.14 8.63 -20.05
C LEU A 208 1.32 8.10 -20.86
#